data_AF-A0A699TPQ0-F1
#
_entry.id   AF-A0A699TPQ0-F1
#
_cell.length_a   1.000
_cell.length_b   1.000
_cell.length_c   1.000
_cell.angle_alpha   90.00
_cell.angle_beta   90.00
_cell.angle_gamma   90.00
#
_symmetry.space_group_name_H-M   'P 1'
#
loop_
_entity.id
_entity.type
_entity.pdbx_description
1 polymer ?
#
loop_
_entity_poly.entity_id
_entity_poly.type
_entity_poly.pdbx_seq_one_letter_code
_entity_poly.pdbx_strand_id
1 'polypeptide(L)'
;MLIACKSKAEIGSTKSLLKREFDMKDHGEAKKILGMEIVRDRSRKILRVSQSGYIYKILNNFRIDNGKSVQMPLGGHFKLSLKDCPIRIVMLKG
;
A
#
# COMPACT_ATOMS: atom_id res chain seq x y z
N MET A 1 -10.54 -9.83 -5.07
CA MET A 1 -10.48 -10.39 -3.70
C MET A 1 -9.04 -10.80 -3.38
N LEU A 2 -8.60 -10.67 -2.13
CA LEU A 2 -7.30 -11.17 -1.67
C LEU A 2 -7.50 -12.47 -0.89
N ILE A 3 -6.61 -13.43 -1.11
CA ILE A 3 -6.60 -14.72 -0.42
C ILE A 3 -5.22 -14.88 0.19
N ALA A 4 -5.17 -15.18 1.50
CA ALA A 4 -3.95 -15.45 2.23
C ALA A 4 -4.08 -16.81 2.92
N CYS A 5 -3.11 -17.69 2.71
CA CYS A 5 -3.05 -19.03 3.32
C CYS A 5 -1.61 -19.34 3.74
N LYS A 6 -1.43 -20.38 4.56
CA LYS A 6 -0.10 -20.78 5.06
C LYS A 6 0.71 -21.53 4.01
N SER A 7 0.05 -22.20 3.07
CA SER A 7 0.71 -22.98 2.01
C SER A 7 0.14 -22.71 0.62
N LYS A 8 0.92 -22.99 -0.43
CA LYS A 8 0.44 -22.89 -1.82
C LYS A 8 -0.69 -23.89 -2.12
N ALA A 9 -0.69 -25.04 -1.46
CA ALA A 9 -1.74 -26.04 -1.61
C ALA A 9 -3.08 -25.50 -1.10
N GLU A 10 -3.09 -24.84 0.08
CA GLU A 10 -4.28 -24.19 0.63
C GLU A 10 -4.78 -23.03 -0.25
N ILE A 11 -3.87 -22.26 -0.86
CA ILE A 11 -4.26 -21.23 -1.84
C ILE A 11 -5.00 -21.89 -3.01
N GLY A 12 -4.48 -23.00 -3.53
CA GLY A 12 -5.09 -23.74 -4.63
C GLY A 12 -6.47 -24.28 -4.30
N SER A 13 -6.61 -25.00 -3.17
CA SER A 13 -7.89 -25.56 -2.75
C SER A 13 -8.94 -24.47 -2.50
N THR A 14 -8.55 -23.38 -1.83
CA THR A 14 -9.42 -22.24 -1.58
C THR A 14 -9.87 -21.57 -2.88
N LYS A 15 -8.96 -21.38 -3.84
CA LYS A 15 -9.31 -20.85 -5.17
C LYS A 15 -10.30 -21.74 -5.91
N SER A 16 -10.10 -23.06 -5.89
CA SER A 16 -10.99 -24.01 -6.55
C SER A 16 -12.39 -24.03 -5.94
N LEU A 17 -12.48 -24.01 -4.61
CA LEU A 17 -13.76 -23.95 -3.91
C LEU A 17 -14.53 -22.68 -4.29
N LEU A 18 -13.86 -21.53 -4.26
CA LEU A 18 -14.50 -20.26 -4.58
C LEU A 18 -14.91 -20.13 -6.05
N LYS A 19 -14.11 -20.67 -6.99
CA LYS A 19 -14.47 -20.72 -8.42
C LYS A 19 -15.68 -21.59 -8.73
N ARG A 20 -15.99 -22.57 -7.87
CA ARG A 20 -17.16 -23.43 -8.05
C ARG A 20 -18.45 -22.69 -7.69
N GLU A 21 -18.41 -21.89 -6.63
CA GLU A 21 -19.59 -21.18 -6.13
C GLU A 21 -19.78 -19.80 -6.80
N PHE A 22 -18.70 -19.19 -7.31
CA PHE A 22 -18.70 -17.84 -7.86
C PHE A 22 -17.93 -17.80 -9.19
N ASP A 23 -18.41 -16.97 -10.14
CA ASP A 23 -17.65 -16.66 -11.35
C ASP A 23 -16.41 -15.81 -10.99
N MET A 24 -15.31 -16.50 -10.73
CA MET A 24 -14.08 -15.93 -10.20
C MET A 24 -12.90 -16.05 -11.15
N LYS A 25 -12.32 -14.90 -11.49
CA LYS A 25 -11.07 -14.81 -12.24
C LYS A 25 -9.86 -14.66 -11.32
N ASP A 26 -8.82 -15.42 -11.61
CA ASP A 26 -7.52 -15.26 -10.96
C ASP A 26 -6.72 -14.16 -11.66
N HIS A 27 -6.36 -13.12 -10.91
CA HIS A 27 -5.53 -12.01 -11.41
C HIS A 27 -4.05 -12.17 -11.04
N GLY A 28 -3.66 -13.32 -10.49
CA GLY A 28 -2.29 -13.62 -10.11
C GLY A 28 -1.89 -12.94 -8.81
N GLU A 29 -0.62 -12.52 -8.74
CA GLU A 29 -0.09 -11.91 -7.53
C GLU A 29 -0.70 -10.53 -7.28
N ALA A 30 -1.20 -10.32 -6.06
CA ALA A 30 -1.78 -9.06 -5.65
C ALA A 30 -0.73 -7.93 -5.65
N LYS A 31 -0.97 -6.91 -6.48
CA LYS A 31 -0.14 -5.69 -6.59
C LYS A 31 -0.73 -4.48 -5.87
N LYS A 32 -2.05 -4.45 -5.64
CA LYS A 32 -2.73 -3.34 -4.96
C LYS A 32 -3.81 -3.83 -4.01
N ILE A 33 -4.01 -3.11 -2.90
CA ILE A 33 -5.09 -3.30 -1.92
C ILE A 33 -5.60 -1.93 -1.49
N LEU A 34 -6.90 -1.65 -1.66
CA LEU A 34 -7.52 -0.38 -1.25
C LEU A 34 -6.76 0.88 -1.77
N GLY A 35 -6.23 0.82 -2.99
CA GLY A 35 -5.44 1.91 -3.59
C GLY A 35 -3.99 2.00 -3.10
N MET A 36 -3.58 1.14 -2.17
CA MET A 36 -2.20 1.00 -1.73
C MET A 36 -1.48 -0.07 -2.55
N GLU A 37 -0.23 0.18 -2.91
CA GLU A 37 0.63 -0.72 -3.66
C GLU A 37 1.32 -1.71 -2.73
N ILE A 38 1.31 -2.98 -3.12
CA ILE A 38 1.99 -4.05 -2.39
C ILE A 38 3.35 -4.27 -3.05
N VAL A 39 4.41 -4.02 -2.29
CA VAL A 39 5.79 -4.24 -2.70
C VAL A 39 6.32 -5.47 -1.96
N ARG A 40 6.77 -6.47 -2.72
CA ARG A 40 7.31 -7.72 -2.18
C ARG A 40 8.74 -7.91 -2.61
N ASP A 41 9.63 -8.01 -1.64
CA ASP A 41 10.99 -8.51 -1.84
C ASP A 41 11.09 -9.90 -1.21
N ARG A 42 11.01 -10.93 -2.06
CA ARG A 42 11.07 -12.33 -1.64
C ARG A 42 12.47 -12.73 -1.15
N SER A 43 13.52 -12.11 -1.70
CA SER A 43 14.90 -12.41 -1.31
C SER A 43 15.18 -12.00 0.12
N ARG A 44 14.66 -10.82 0.52
CA ARG A 44 14.79 -10.28 1.87
C ARG A 44 13.63 -10.63 2.79
N LYS A 45 12.63 -11.36 2.29
CA LYS A 45 11.36 -11.67 2.98
C LYS A 45 10.65 -10.43 3.52
N ILE A 46 10.66 -9.35 2.73
CA ILE A 46 10.03 -8.08 3.09
C ILE A 46 8.72 -7.92 2.32
N LEU A 47 7.64 -7.64 3.04
CA LEU A 47 6.36 -7.21 2.49
C LEU A 47 6.06 -5.79 2.96
N ARG A 48 5.90 -4.87 2.00
CA ARG A 48 5.62 -3.45 2.25
C ARG A 48 4.36 -3.04 1.53
N VAL A 49 3.66 -2.10 2.13
CA VAL A 49 2.52 -1.44 1.51
C VAL A 49 2.85 0.04 1.35
N SER A 50 2.61 0.60 0.17
CA SER A 50 2.86 2.00 -0.16
C SER A 50 1.57 2.69 -0.58
N GLN A 51 1.30 3.88 -0.03
CA GLN A 51 0.17 4.72 -0.43
C GLN A 51 0.61 5.92 -1.28
N SER A 52 1.88 5.96 -1.70
CA SER A 52 2.46 7.08 -2.46
C SER A 52 1.64 7.46 -3.70
N GLY A 53 1.18 6.48 -4.48
CA GLY A 53 0.34 6.74 -5.65
C GLY A 53 -1.01 7.38 -5.32
N TYR A 54 -1.62 7.02 -4.19
CA TYR A 54 -2.86 7.65 -3.75
C TYR A 54 -2.63 9.09 -3.26
N ILE A 55 -1.54 9.34 -2.53
CA ILE A 55 -1.13 10.70 -2.14
C ILE A 55 -0.95 11.57 -3.38
N TYR A 56 -0.23 11.07 -4.38
CA TYR A 56 -0.03 11.79 -5.65
C TYR A 56 -1.36 12.11 -6.34
N LYS A 57 -2.30 11.15 -6.38
CA LYS A 57 -3.64 11.38 -6.92
C LYS A 57 -4.39 12.47 -6.18
N ILE A 58 -4.33 12.51 -4.85
CA ILE A 58 -4.93 13.59 -4.04
C ILE A 58 -4.29 14.93 -4.39
N LEU A 59 -2.96 15.02 -4.38
CA LEU A 59 -2.25 16.26 -4.68
C LEU A 59 -2.64 16.83 -6.04
N ASN A 60 -2.69 15.98 -7.06
CA ASN A 60 -3.11 16.38 -8.40
C ASN A 60 -4.58 16.80 -8.45
N ASN A 61 -5.48 16.07 -7.79
CA ASN A 61 -6.91 16.40 -7.77
C ASN A 61 -7.20 17.77 -7.14
N PHE A 62 -6.42 18.16 -6.13
CA PHE A 62 -6.52 19.48 -5.50
C PHE A 62 -5.61 20.53 -6.14
N ARG A 63 -4.84 20.19 -7.18
CA ARG A 63 -3.85 21.07 -7.85
C ARG A 63 -2.80 21.62 -6.88
N ILE A 64 -2.40 20.81 -5.90
CA ILE A 64 -1.39 21.11 -4.87
C ILE A 64 -0.05 20.45 -5.22
N ASP A 65 0.02 19.71 -6.33
CA ASP A 65 1.23 19.07 -6.85
C ASP A 65 2.41 20.04 -7.05
N ASN A 66 2.13 21.32 -7.31
CA ASN A 66 3.10 22.42 -7.35
C ASN A 66 2.71 23.58 -6.39
N GLY A 67 1.95 23.30 -5.34
CA GLY A 67 1.51 24.31 -4.37
C GLY A 67 2.69 24.97 -3.68
N LYS A 68 2.70 26.31 -3.61
CA LYS A 68 3.68 27.07 -2.81
C LYS A 68 3.63 26.57 -1.36
N SER A 69 4.78 26.42 -0.69
CA SER A 69 4.77 26.10 0.73
C SER A 69 4.02 27.21 1.47
N VAL A 70 2.86 26.88 2.03
CA VAL A 70 2.19 27.78 2.96
C VAL A 70 3.03 27.75 4.24
N GLN A 71 3.38 28.93 4.76
CA GLN A 71 3.85 29.06 6.14
C GLN A 71 2.74 28.52 7.04
N MET A 72 2.87 27.24 7.42
CA MET A 72 2.02 26.65 8.43
C MET A 72 2.13 27.53 9.68
N PRO A 73 1.04 27.82 10.42
CA PRO A 73 1.13 28.48 11.72
C PRO A 73 1.71 27.50 12.74
N LEU A 74 2.94 27.07 12.49
CA LEU A 74 3.81 26.37 13.41
C LEU A 74 4.65 27.48 14.03
N GLY A 75 4.65 27.60 15.36
CA GLY A 75 5.44 28.63 16.03
C GLY A 75 6.90 28.54 15.59
N GLY A 76 7.56 29.68 15.34
CA GLY A 76 8.92 29.73 14.74
C GLY A 76 10.02 28.99 15.53
N HIS A 77 9.72 28.48 16.72
CA HIS A 77 10.57 27.61 17.52
C HIS A 77 10.51 26.12 17.10
N PHE A 78 9.51 25.71 16.31
CA PHE A 78 9.42 24.34 15.79
C PHE A 78 10.23 24.20 14.51
N LYS A 79 11.37 23.51 14.61
CA LYS A 79 12.20 23.12 13.47
C LYS A 79 11.90 21.68 13.10
N LEU A 80 11.08 21.48 12.07
CA LEU A 80 10.82 20.14 11.54
C LEU A 80 12.07 19.61 10.84
N SER A 81 12.41 18.36 11.11
CA SER A 81 13.49 17.59 10.49
C SER A 81 12.91 16.43 9.69
N LEU A 82 13.73 15.77 8.87
CA LEU A 82 13.33 14.54 8.18
C LEU A 82 12.88 13.42 9.13
N LYS A 83 13.24 13.49 10.42
CA LYS A 83 12.80 12.56 11.46
C LYS A 83 11.34 12.76 11.86
N ASP A 84 10.82 13.96 11.68
CA ASP A 84 9.43 14.33 11.98
C ASP A 84 8.49 14.03 10.81
N CYS A 85 9.07 13.59 9.68
CA CYS A 85 8.30 13.16 8.53
C CYS A 85 7.51 11.89 8.91
N PRO A 86 6.19 11.84 8.69
CA PRO A 86 5.41 10.62 8.95
C PRO A 86 5.82 9.54 7.93
N ILE A 87 6.87 8.78 8.23
CA ILE A 87 7.30 7.63 7.44
C ILE A 87 6.34 6.48 7.75
N ARG A 88 5.15 6.46 7.15
CA ARG A 88 4.26 5.29 7.20
C ARG A 88 4.61 4.29 6.10
N ILE A 89 5.79 3.69 6.22
CA ILE A 89 6.05 2.39 5.61
C ILE A 89 5.64 1.35 6.65
N VAL A 90 4.44 0.79 6.49
CA VAL A 90 4.05 -0.37 7.30
C VAL A 90 4.80 -1.58 6.74
N MET A 91 5.84 -2.02 7.45
CA MET A 91 6.46 -3.31 7.19
C MET A 91 5.59 -4.40 7.81
N LEU A 92 4.99 -5.22 6.96
CA LEU A 92 4.34 -6.44 7.41
C LEU A 92 5.42 -7.52 7.48
N LYS A 93 5.81 -7.92 8.70
CA LYS A 93 6.64 -9.11 8.89
C LYS A 93 5.77 -10.32 8.53
N GLY A 94 6.16 -10.99 7.44
CA GLY A 94 5.54 -12.24 6.99
C GLY A 94 6.21 -13.46 7.60
#